data_AF-K1XBW0-F1
#
_entry.id   AF-K1XBW0-F1
#
_cell.length_a   1.000
_cell.length_b   1.000
_cell.length_c   1.000
_cell.angle_alpha   90.00
_cell.angle_beta   90.00
_cell.angle_gamma   90.00
#
_symmetry.space_group_name_H-M   'P 1'
#
loop_
_entity.id
_entity.type
_entity.pdbx_description
1 polymer ?
#
loop_
_entity_poly.entity_id
_entity_poly.type
_entity_poly.pdbx_seq_one_letter_code
_entity_poly.pdbx_strand_id
1 'polypeptide(L)'
;MIVSYACALAIAITHPTLFRYIDGKEADGPTQINPQGYVTTTSNVLANAFGFAMRASLAGTLSLFRNAVSAMDGSFTQIITTSTGSVTLEKAAAGGCLGGNESMPKELKDLVIKFGEFIGRDEPGVIKRAGFGVEGEIKDLEKGTNNGVAR
;
A
#
# COMPACT_ATOMS: atom_id res chain seq x y z
N MET A 1 0.49 -10.52 14.17
CA MET A 1 0.73 -9.92 15.50
C MET A 1 1.59 -10.82 16.38
N ILE A 2 1.19 -12.05 16.72
CA ILE A 2 1.98 -12.93 17.61
C ILE A 2 3.38 -13.27 17.04
N VAL A 3 3.46 -13.60 15.74
CA VAL A 3 4.72 -13.95 15.06
C VAL A 3 5.73 -12.79 15.09
N SER A 4 5.27 -11.55 14.88
CA SER A 4 6.15 -10.38 14.91
C SER A 4 6.70 -10.10 16.32
N TYR A 5 5.90 -10.31 17.36
CA TYR A 5 6.37 -10.19 18.75
C TYR A 5 7.36 -11.30 19.11
N ALA A 6 7.10 -12.54 18.70
CA ALA A 6 8.03 -13.65 18.91
C ALA A 6 9.37 -13.41 18.20
N CYS A 7 9.34 -12.90 16.97
CA CYS A 7 10.54 -12.55 16.21
C CYS A 7 11.33 -11.41 16.89
N ALA A 8 10.64 -10.37 17.37
CA ALA A 8 11.28 -9.27 18.10
C ALA A 8 11.97 -9.75 19.38
N LEU A 9 11.33 -10.63 20.15
CA LEU A 9 11.93 -11.24 21.34
C LEU A 9 13.14 -12.11 20.99
N ALA A 10 13.05 -12.91 19.91
CA ALA A 10 14.16 -13.72 19.45
C ALA A 10 15.37 -12.86 19.06
N ILE A 11 15.16 -11.75 18.35
CA ILE A 11 16.23 -10.80 18.01
C ILE A 11 16.80 -10.15 19.28
N ALA A 12 15.94 -9.71 20.21
CA ALA A 12 16.35 -9.05 21.45
C ALA A 12 17.15 -9.96 22.39
N ILE A 13 16.92 -11.28 22.34
CA ILE A 13 17.72 -12.26 23.10
C ILE A 13 18.99 -12.62 22.31
N THR A 14 18.87 -12.95 21.03
CA THR A 14 20.00 -13.43 20.22
C THR A 14 21.10 -12.38 20.11
N HIS A 15 20.74 -11.12 19.92
CA HIS A 15 21.70 -10.02 19.74
C HIS A 15 22.68 -9.88 20.93
N PRO A 16 22.25 -9.60 22.18
CA PRO A 16 23.17 -9.49 23.31
C PRO A 16 23.89 -10.80 23.62
N THR A 17 23.26 -11.96 23.39
CA THR A 17 23.89 -13.27 23.65
C THR A 17 25.04 -13.52 22.69
N LEU A 18 24.86 -13.19 21.40
CA LEU A 18 25.92 -13.24 20.39
C LEU A 18 27.06 -12.29 20.74
N PHE A 19 26.75 -11.04 21.11
CA PHE A 19 27.78 -10.05 21.47
C PHE A 19 28.61 -10.47 22.68
N ARG A 20 27.98 -11.04 23.72
CA ARG A 20 28.69 -11.62 24.86
C ARG A 20 29.54 -12.83 24.48
N TYR A 21 29.11 -13.62 23.50
CA TYR A 21 29.85 -14.81 23.05
C TYR A 21 31.09 -14.48 22.21
N ILE A 22 31.03 -13.42 21.41
CA ILE A 22 32.17 -12.95 20.59
C ILE A 22 33.11 -12.03 21.36
N ASP A 23 32.70 -11.53 22.53
CA ASP A 23 33.52 -10.67 23.37
C ASP A 23 34.85 -11.34 23.74
N GLY A 24 35.96 -10.63 23.52
CA GLY A 24 37.31 -11.12 23.74
C GLY A 24 37.86 -12.13 22.73
N LYS A 25 37.11 -12.50 21.68
CA LYS A 25 37.60 -13.41 20.62
C LYS A 25 38.20 -12.65 19.44
N GLU A 26 39.18 -13.27 18.79
CA GLU A 26 39.84 -12.69 17.62
C GLU A 26 38.86 -12.55 16.44
N ALA A 27 38.77 -11.33 15.90
CA ALA A 27 38.01 -11.05 14.68
C ALA A 27 38.82 -11.38 13.41
N ASP A 28 40.16 -11.30 13.50
CA ASP A 28 41.10 -11.68 12.46
C ASP A 28 42.33 -12.30 13.14
N GLY A 29 42.80 -13.46 12.65
CA GLY A 29 43.88 -14.20 13.29
C GLY A 29 43.78 -15.73 13.16
N PRO A 30 44.78 -16.47 13.70
CA PRO A 30 44.83 -17.94 13.64
C PRO A 30 43.66 -18.61 14.35
N THR A 31 43.03 -17.92 15.31
CA THR A 31 41.92 -18.41 16.13
C THR A 31 40.59 -17.71 15.84
N GLN A 32 40.43 -17.11 14.65
CA GLN A 32 39.17 -16.50 14.24
C GLN A 32 38.01 -17.52 14.18
N ILE A 33 36.84 -17.12 14.68
CA ILE A 33 35.64 -17.99 14.71
C ILE A 33 34.97 -18.07 13.33
N ASN A 34 34.85 -16.91 12.68
CA ASN A 34 34.18 -16.74 11.39
C ASN A 34 35.02 -15.83 10.50
N PRO A 35 35.18 -16.13 9.20
CA PRO A 35 35.92 -15.25 8.31
C PRO A 35 35.26 -13.87 8.22
N GLN A 36 36.06 -12.83 8.46
CA GLN A 36 35.62 -11.42 8.49
C GLN A 36 34.84 -11.01 7.23
N GLY A 37 35.19 -11.58 6.06
CA GLY A 37 34.50 -11.31 4.79
C GLY A 37 33.01 -11.71 4.81
N TYR A 38 32.66 -12.88 5.35
CA TYR A 38 31.26 -13.31 5.46
C TYR A 38 30.46 -12.45 6.44
N VAL A 39 31.07 -12.10 7.58
CA VAL A 39 30.45 -11.23 8.58
C VAL A 39 30.17 -9.85 7.99
N THR A 40 31.14 -9.30 7.26
CA THR A 40 31.02 -7.99 6.61
C THR A 40 29.94 -7.98 5.53
N THR A 41 29.94 -8.97 4.62
CA THR A 41 28.91 -9.07 3.57
C THR A 41 27.51 -9.23 4.14
N THR A 42 27.34 -10.11 5.14
CA THR A 42 26.04 -10.33 5.78
C THR A 42 25.54 -9.07 6.50
N SER A 43 26.44 -8.36 7.18
CA SER A 43 26.13 -7.10 7.86
C SER A 43 25.70 -6.01 6.88
N ASN A 44 26.40 -5.90 5.74
CA ASN A 44 26.05 -4.94 4.70
C ASN A 44 24.68 -5.22 4.08
N VAL A 45 24.37 -6.49 3.77
CA VAL A 45 23.05 -6.87 3.27
C VAL A 45 21.95 -6.51 4.28
N LEU A 46 22.14 -6.85 5.56
CA LEU A 46 21.16 -6.57 6.60
C LEU A 46 20.97 -5.06 6.83
N ALA A 47 22.06 -4.28 6.87
CA ALA A 47 22.01 -2.83 7.04
C ALA A 47 21.28 -2.14 5.88
N ASN A 48 21.53 -2.57 4.65
CA ASN A 48 20.83 -2.02 3.48
C ASN A 48 19.35 -2.41 3.46
N ALA A 49 19.01 -3.65 3.80
CA ALA A 49 17.62 -4.09 3.90
C ALA A 49 16.85 -3.31 4.96
N PHE A 50 17.44 -3.10 6.14
CA PHE A 50 16.86 -2.27 7.19
C PHE A 50 16.69 -0.82 6.76
N GLY A 51 17.71 -0.23 6.14
CA GLY A 51 17.65 1.14 5.60
C GLY A 51 16.56 1.31 4.55
N PHE A 52 16.38 0.33 3.66
CA PHE A 52 15.29 0.31 2.68
C PHE A 52 13.92 0.24 3.36
N ALA A 53 13.74 -0.69 4.30
CA ALA A 53 12.48 -0.85 5.03
C ALA A 53 12.08 0.42 5.81
N MET A 54 13.05 1.08 6.47
CA MET A 54 12.86 2.36 7.13
C MET A 54 12.39 3.45 6.16
N ARG A 55 13.05 3.61 5.01
CA ARG A 55 12.66 4.60 3.99
C ARG A 55 11.26 4.32 3.45
N ALA A 56 10.94 3.05 3.17
CA ALA A 56 9.61 2.64 2.73
C ALA A 56 8.53 2.97 3.78
N SER A 57 8.80 2.70 5.05
CA SER A 57 7.89 3.02 6.16
C SER A 57 7.66 4.53 6.31
N LEU A 58 8.73 5.33 6.21
CA LEU A 58 8.63 6.79 6.26
C LEU A 58 7.86 7.36 5.06
N ALA A 59 8.11 6.84 3.87
CA ALA A 59 7.36 7.22 2.66
C ALA A 59 5.87 6.88 2.78
N GLY A 60 5.55 5.68 3.29
CA GLY A 60 4.17 5.28 3.59
C GLY A 60 3.50 6.20 4.60
N THR A 61 4.21 6.54 5.68
CA THR A 61 3.72 7.49 6.70
C THR A 61 3.47 8.87 6.12
N LEU A 62 4.39 9.39 5.30
CA LEU A 62 4.22 10.68 4.62
C LEU A 62 3.04 10.65 3.64
N SER A 63 2.82 9.53 2.95
CA SER A 63 1.66 9.33 2.09
C SER A 63 0.36 9.39 2.90
N LEU A 64 0.30 8.74 4.07
CA LEU A 64 -0.84 8.82 4.98
C LEU A 64 -1.11 10.26 5.43
N PHE A 65 -0.08 11.00 5.83
CA PHE A 65 -0.24 12.40 6.23
C PHE A 65 -0.66 13.30 5.06
N ARG A 66 -0.23 13.01 3.84
CA ARG A 66 -0.59 13.80 2.66
C ARG A 66 -2.00 13.53 2.17
N ASN A 67 -2.42 12.27 2.18
CA ASN A 67 -3.69 11.81 1.61
C ASN A 67 -4.82 11.66 2.65
N ALA A 68 -4.52 11.72 3.95
CA ALA A 68 -5.47 11.61 5.08
C ALA A 68 -6.28 10.30 5.17
N VAL A 69 -6.09 9.38 4.23
CA VAL A 69 -6.68 8.04 4.22
C VAL A 69 -5.59 7.01 3.93
N SER A 70 -5.66 5.86 4.61
CA SER A 70 -4.81 4.72 4.30
C SER A 70 -5.18 4.12 2.96
N ALA A 71 -4.16 3.74 2.19
CA ALA A 71 -4.38 2.81 1.09
C ALA A 71 -5.00 1.54 1.67
N MET A 72 -6.19 1.18 1.20
CA MET A 72 -6.73 -0.15 1.40
C MET A 72 -6.15 -1.06 0.32
N ASP A 73 -5.78 -2.28 0.70
CA ASP A 73 -5.26 -3.29 -0.24
C ASP A 73 -6.44 -3.86 -1.04
N GLY A 74 -6.82 -3.17 -2.12
CA GLY A 74 -7.62 -3.70 -3.25
C GLY A 74 -8.89 -4.49 -2.89
N SER A 75 -9.47 -4.28 -1.71
CA SER A 75 -10.56 -5.13 -1.22
C SER A 75 -11.80 -4.98 -2.10
N PHE A 76 -12.64 -6.02 -2.17
CA PHE A 76 -13.91 -5.97 -2.90
C PHE A 76 -14.77 -4.76 -2.49
N THR A 77 -14.76 -4.42 -1.19
CA THR A 77 -15.45 -3.25 -0.64
C THR A 77 -14.87 -1.94 -1.16
N GLN A 78 -13.55 -1.82 -1.31
CA GLN A 78 -12.92 -0.65 -1.91
C GLN A 78 -13.31 -0.50 -3.38
N ILE A 79 -13.29 -1.60 -4.15
CA ILE A 79 -13.71 -1.58 -5.55
C ILE A 79 -15.15 -1.11 -5.65
N ILE A 80 -16.08 -1.64 -4.86
CA ILE A 80 -17.48 -1.17 -4.82
C ILE A 80 -17.55 0.31 -4.48
N THR A 81 -16.89 0.73 -3.39
CA THR A 81 -16.99 2.12 -2.90
C THR A 81 -16.50 3.12 -3.94
N THR A 82 -15.50 2.72 -4.73
CA THR A 82 -14.89 3.57 -5.74
C THR A 82 -15.52 3.42 -7.12
N SER A 83 -16.12 2.29 -7.50
CA SER A 83 -16.81 2.15 -8.80
C SER A 83 -18.27 2.61 -8.76
N THR A 84 -18.86 2.72 -7.56
CA THR A 84 -20.26 3.12 -7.40
C THR A 84 -20.43 4.61 -7.66
N GLY A 85 -21.11 4.92 -8.77
CA GLY A 85 -21.56 6.27 -9.08
C GLY A 85 -21.48 6.64 -10.55
N SER A 86 -20.62 6.02 -11.33
CA SER A 86 -20.57 6.26 -12.77
C SER A 86 -21.66 5.43 -13.46
N VAL A 87 -22.70 6.11 -13.96
CA VAL A 87 -23.79 5.45 -14.70
C VAL A 87 -23.24 4.85 -16.00
N THR A 88 -22.28 5.54 -16.61
CA THR A 88 -21.61 5.07 -17.83
C THR A 88 -20.83 3.79 -17.57
N LEU A 89 -20.02 3.77 -16.51
CA LEU A 89 -19.22 2.60 -16.13
C LEU A 89 -20.10 1.43 -15.70
N GLU A 90 -21.18 1.69 -14.93
CA GLU A 90 -22.12 0.66 -14.49
C GLU A 90 -22.82 -0.01 -15.68
N LYS A 91 -23.30 0.79 -16.65
CA LYS A 91 -23.95 0.27 -17.86
C LYS A 91 -22.98 -0.54 -18.73
N ALA A 92 -21.74 -0.09 -18.87
CA ALA A 92 -20.72 -0.82 -19.62
C ALA A 92 -20.33 -2.13 -18.90
N ALA A 93 -20.20 -2.10 -17.57
CA ALA A 93 -19.89 -3.28 -16.74
C ALA A 93 -21.00 -4.33 -16.75
N ALA A 94 -22.26 -3.95 -16.90
CA ALA A 94 -23.39 -4.88 -17.01
C ALA A 94 -23.22 -5.91 -18.15
N GLY A 95 -22.57 -5.51 -19.25
CA GLY A 95 -22.25 -6.41 -20.36
C GLY A 95 -21.24 -7.51 -20.01
N GLY A 96 -20.42 -7.31 -18.97
CA GLY A 96 -19.43 -8.27 -18.45
C GLY A 96 -19.83 -8.94 -17.13
N CYS A 97 -21.13 -8.96 -16.80
CA CYS A 97 -21.62 -9.37 -15.47
C CYS A 97 -21.25 -10.80 -15.03
N LEU A 98 -20.97 -11.70 -15.97
CA LEU A 98 -20.53 -13.06 -15.66
C LEU A 98 -19.06 -13.12 -15.20
N GLY A 99 -18.30 -12.04 -15.37
CA GLY A 99 -16.86 -12.01 -15.16
C GLY A 99 -16.11 -12.80 -16.25
N GLY A 100 -14.78 -12.80 -16.18
CA GLY A 100 -13.93 -13.41 -17.21
C GLY A 100 -13.57 -12.44 -18.34
N ASN A 101 -12.44 -12.69 -18.99
CA ASN A 101 -11.92 -11.81 -20.04
C ASN A 101 -12.75 -11.89 -21.34
N GLU A 102 -13.41 -13.03 -21.51
CA GLU A 102 -14.28 -13.42 -22.62
C GLU A 102 -15.67 -12.77 -22.57
N SER A 103 -16.23 -12.54 -21.37
CA SER A 103 -17.52 -11.87 -21.23
C SER A 103 -17.41 -10.34 -21.31
N MET A 104 -16.18 -9.81 -21.21
CA MET A 104 -15.94 -8.39 -21.08
C MET A 104 -16.11 -7.64 -22.42
N PRO A 105 -17.07 -6.70 -22.51
CA PRO A 105 -17.36 -5.96 -23.74
C PRO A 105 -16.17 -5.11 -24.16
N LYS A 106 -15.96 -4.95 -25.47
CA LYS A 106 -14.81 -4.20 -26.02
C LYS A 106 -14.85 -2.73 -25.59
N GLU A 107 -16.06 -2.17 -25.54
CA GLU A 107 -16.32 -0.81 -25.11
C GLU A 107 -15.80 -0.54 -23.69
N LEU A 108 -15.87 -1.54 -22.80
CA LEU A 108 -15.33 -1.42 -21.44
C LEU A 108 -13.80 -1.55 -21.40
N LYS A 109 -13.22 -2.37 -22.30
CA LYS A 109 -11.75 -2.52 -22.42
C LYS A 109 -11.09 -1.26 -22.97
N ASP A 110 -11.77 -0.55 -23.84
CA ASP A 110 -11.29 0.68 -24.48
C ASP A 110 -11.63 1.94 -23.65
N LEU A 111 -12.40 1.81 -22.57
CA LEU A 111 -12.84 2.93 -21.75
C LEU A 111 -11.69 3.46 -20.89
N VAL A 112 -11.39 4.76 -21.02
CA VAL A 112 -10.46 5.46 -20.12
C VAL A 112 -11.19 5.86 -18.85
N ILE A 113 -10.85 5.19 -17.75
CA ILE A 113 -11.42 5.43 -16.42
C ILE A 113 -10.45 6.27 -15.59
N LYS A 114 -10.94 7.32 -14.94
CA LYS A 114 -10.18 8.17 -14.02
C LYS A 114 -10.79 8.14 -12.63
N PHE A 115 -9.96 8.31 -11.61
CA PHE A 115 -10.41 8.48 -10.22
C PHE A 115 -10.51 9.97 -9.88
N GLY A 116 -11.62 10.40 -9.31
CA GLY A 116 -11.79 11.79 -8.86
C GLY A 116 -13.15 12.05 -8.22
N GLU A 117 -13.53 13.32 -8.09
CA GLU A 117 -14.81 13.73 -7.51
C GLU A 117 -15.91 13.74 -8.58
N PHE A 118 -17.09 13.16 -8.29
CA PHE A 118 -18.22 13.19 -9.23
C PHE A 118 -18.81 14.60 -9.39
N ILE A 119 -19.03 15.02 -10.62
CA ILE A 119 -19.61 16.32 -10.97
C ILE A 119 -21.14 16.28 -10.78
N GLY A 120 -21.76 17.40 -10.39
CA GLY A 120 -23.21 17.62 -10.49
C GLY A 120 -24.07 16.93 -9.43
N ARG A 121 -23.50 16.42 -8.33
CA ARG A 121 -24.25 15.86 -7.19
C ARG A 121 -24.28 16.84 -6.01
N ASP A 122 -24.85 18.01 -6.25
CA ASP A 122 -24.89 19.11 -5.29
C ASP A 122 -26.24 19.20 -4.52
N GLU A 123 -27.11 18.19 -4.66
CA GLU A 123 -28.40 18.15 -3.97
C GLU A 123 -28.26 18.00 -2.44
N PRO A 124 -29.09 18.69 -1.63
CA PRO A 124 -29.10 18.54 -0.18
C PRO A 124 -29.37 17.09 0.23
N GLY A 125 -28.59 16.55 1.17
CA GLY A 125 -28.68 15.16 1.64
C GLY A 125 -27.90 14.15 0.81
N VAL A 126 -27.36 14.54 -0.35
CA VAL A 126 -26.52 13.65 -1.17
C VAL A 126 -25.08 13.68 -0.66
N ILE A 127 -24.52 12.49 -0.44
CA ILE A 127 -23.12 12.34 -0.04
C ILE A 127 -22.23 12.82 -1.19
N LYS A 128 -21.32 13.74 -0.89
CA LYS A 128 -20.27 14.15 -1.83
C LYS A 128 -19.34 12.96 -2.08
N ARG A 129 -19.26 12.45 -3.30
CA ARG A 129 -18.59 11.17 -3.60
C ARG A 129 -17.38 11.34 -4.52
N ALA A 130 -16.33 10.59 -4.20
CA ALA A 130 -15.20 10.34 -5.08
C ALA A 130 -15.25 8.89 -5.59
N GLY A 131 -14.83 8.66 -6.83
CA GLY A 131 -14.87 7.36 -7.46
C GLY A 131 -14.25 7.33 -8.84
N PHE A 132 -14.35 6.16 -9.48
CA PHE A 132 -13.99 5.86 -10.84
C PHE A 132 -15.15 6.24 -11.77
N GLY A 133 -14.84 7.06 -12.76
CA GLY A 133 -15.78 7.43 -13.81
C GLY A 133 -15.06 7.85 -15.07
N VAL A 134 -15.84 8.20 -16.08
CA VAL A 134 -15.30 8.75 -17.34
C VAL A 134 -14.98 10.23 -17.17
N GLU A 135 -14.18 10.79 -18.09
CA GLU A 135 -13.71 12.18 -18.03
C GLU A 135 -14.84 13.23 -17.91
N GLY A 136 -16.03 12.96 -18.45
CA GLY A 136 -17.19 13.85 -18.31
C GLY A 136 -17.95 13.76 -16.99
N GLU A 137 -17.67 12.74 -16.16
CA GLU A 137 -18.36 12.50 -14.89
C GLU A 137 -17.52 12.92 -13.67
N ILE A 138 -16.21 13.13 -13.87
CA ILE A 138 -15.21 13.25 -12.82
C ILE A 138 -14.41 14.54 -13.00
N LYS A 139 -14.14 15.24 -11.89
CA LYS A 139 -13.12 16.28 -11.80
C LYS A 139 -12.00 15.86 -10.83
N ASP A 140 -10.86 16.54 -10.92
CA ASP A 140 -9.72 16.27 -10.04
C ASP A 140 -10.07 16.45 -8.56
N LEU A 141 -9.48 15.60 -7.71
CA LEU A 141 -9.67 15.65 -6.27
C LEU A 141 -8.82 16.76 -5.65
N GLU A 142 -9.49 17.70 -4.99
CA GLU A 142 -8.82 18.73 -4.20
C GLU A 142 -8.66 18.28 -2.76
N LYS A 143 -7.44 18.48 -2.22
CA LYS A 143 -7.13 18.14 -0.84
C LYS A 143 -8.01 18.96 0.13
N GLY A 144 -8.62 18.29 1.11
CA GLY A 144 -9.44 18.92 2.14
C GLY A 144 -10.93 19.06 1.75
N THR A 145 -11.34 18.49 0.64
CA THR A 145 -12.77 18.39 0.29
C THR A 145 -13.49 17.34 1.16
N ASN A 146 -14.69 17.67 1.65
CA ASN A 146 -15.52 16.79 2.49
C ASN A 146 -16.21 15.66 1.70
N ASN A 147 -15.43 14.87 0.96
CA ASN A 147 -15.94 13.67 0.30
C ASN A 147 -16.26 12.59 1.34
N GLY A 148 -17.39 11.89 1.19
CA GLY A 148 -17.92 10.93 2.16
C GLY A 148 -18.84 11.55 3.23
N VAL A 149 -19.13 12.85 3.14
CA VAL A 149 -20.07 13.56 4.04
C VAL A 149 -21.34 13.94 3.28
N ALA A 150 -22.51 13.82 3.93
CA ALA A 150 -23.78 14.32 3.41
C ALA A 150 -23.77 15.85 3.39
N ARG A 151 -24.21 16.46 2.28
CA ARG A 151 -24.41 17.91 2.18
C ARG A 151 -25.67 18.38 2.88
#